data_AF-A0A1X1KSU3-F1
#
_entry.id   AF-A0A1X1KSU3-F1
#
_cell.length_a   1.000
_cell.length_b   1.000
_cell.length_c   1.000
_cell.angle_alpha   90.00
_cell.angle_beta   90.00
_cell.angle_gamma   90.00
#
_symmetry.space_group_name_H-M   'P 1'
#
loop_
_entity.id
_entity.type
_entity.pdbx_description
1 polymer ?
#
loop_
_entity_poly.entity_id
_entity_poly.type
_entity_poly.pdbx_seq_one_letter_code
_entity_poly.pdbx_strand_id
1 'polypeptide(L)'
;MEVDMKKVLPWVISCTFLIVYVWLMKTLSLWGLEYIVVFSFFAFVPLIPFLAPFLGILMFFNNKKLVITGYLLSLTTGIYLVNALRSYPIRIYMSGEMTDEQYLSLILSLVSYLLISTVCFICRMKMLKHHSVR
;
A
#
# COMPACT_ATOMS: atom_id res chain seq x y z
N MET A 1 -3.07 5.26 35.05
CA MET A 1 -3.92 4.61 34.03
C MET A 1 -3.03 3.67 33.24
N GLU A 2 -3.02 2.38 33.55
CA GLU A 2 -2.24 1.40 32.79
C GLU A 2 -2.88 1.23 31.41
N VAL A 3 -2.15 1.61 30.38
CA VAL A 3 -2.57 1.40 29.00
C VAL A 3 -2.35 -0.08 28.70
N ASP A 4 -3.44 -0.85 28.51
CA ASP A 4 -3.33 -2.23 28.08
C ASP A 4 -2.73 -2.28 26.66
N MET A 5 -1.43 -2.55 26.62
CA MET A 5 -0.64 -2.55 25.40
C MET A 5 -1.16 -3.59 24.38
N LYS A 6 -1.84 -4.66 24.83
CA LYS A 6 -2.46 -5.64 23.93
C LYS A 6 -3.67 -5.07 23.19
N LYS A 7 -4.37 -4.12 23.80
CA LYS A 7 -5.55 -3.45 23.22
C LYS A 7 -5.16 -2.26 22.33
N VAL A 8 -4.08 -1.56 22.68
CA VAL A 8 -3.61 -0.38 21.95
C VAL A 8 -2.79 -0.74 20.72
N LEU A 9 -1.99 -1.83 20.77
CA LEU A 9 -1.10 -2.21 19.68
C LEU A 9 -1.80 -2.42 18.31
N PRO A 10 -2.96 -3.10 18.21
CA PRO A 10 -3.68 -3.22 16.94
C PRO A 10 -4.15 -1.88 16.37
N TRP A 11 -4.51 -0.95 17.26
CA TRP A 11 -4.95 0.39 16.88
C TRP A 11 -3.77 1.21 16.34
N VAL A 12 -2.63 1.17 17.02
CA VAL A 12 -1.38 1.80 16.57
C VAL A 12 -0.98 1.29 15.19
N ILE A 13 -0.98 -0.03 14.97
CA ILE A 13 -0.64 -0.63 13.67
C ILE A 13 -1.61 -0.16 12.57
N SER A 14 -2.89 -0.07 12.90
CA SER A 14 -3.92 0.42 11.96
C SER A 14 -3.69 1.89 11.58
N CYS A 15 -3.40 2.74 12.56
CA CYS A 15 -3.07 4.15 12.33
C CYS A 15 -1.79 4.31 11.51
N THR A 16 -0.72 3.57 11.84
CA THR A 16 0.53 3.58 11.08
C THR A 16 0.31 3.13 9.64
N PHE A 17 -0.48 2.07 9.44
CA PHE A 17 -0.84 1.61 8.09
C PHE A 17 -1.53 2.72 7.30
N LEU A 18 -2.53 3.41 7.88
CA LEU A 18 -3.25 4.48 7.19
C LEU A 18 -2.35 5.66 6.82
N ILE A 19 -1.44 6.06 7.71
CA ILE A 19 -0.46 7.14 7.44
C ILE A 19 0.43 6.77 6.26
N VAL A 20 1.01 5.56 6.30
CA VAL A 20 1.90 5.07 5.23
C VAL A 20 1.12 4.88 3.93
N TYR A 21 -0.12 4.41 3.99
CA TYR A 21 -1.01 4.28 2.84
C TYR A 21 -1.25 5.65 2.17
N VAL A 22 -1.64 6.67 2.94
CA VAL A 22 -1.86 8.03 2.39
C VAL A 22 -0.58 8.60 1.78
N TRP A 23 0.57 8.36 2.42
CA TRP A 23 1.86 8.81 1.90
C TRP A 23 2.26 8.10 0.59
N LEU A 24 2.06 6.79 0.52
CA LEU A 24 2.24 6.01 -0.71
C LEU A 24 1.38 6.57 -1.85
N MET A 25 0.10 6.83 -1.56
CA MET A 25 -0.85 7.36 -2.53
C MET A 25 -0.42 8.73 -3.06
N LYS A 26 0.06 9.61 -2.19
CA LYS A 26 0.59 10.93 -2.57
C LYS A 26 1.81 10.81 -3.49
N THR A 27 2.73 9.91 -3.18
CA THR A 27 3.97 9.74 -3.97
C THR A 27 3.74 9.02 -5.29
N LEU A 28 2.85 8.02 -5.34
CA LEU A 28 2.38 7.38 -6.58
C LEU A 28 1.66 8.38 -7.50
N SER A 29 0.88 9.30 -6.92
CA SER A 29 0.20 10.36 -7.68
C SER A 29 1.20 11.24 -8.45
N LEU A 30 2.26 11.66 -7.77
CA LEU A 30 3.33 12.44 -8.40
C LEU A 30 4.07 11.67 -9.50
N TRP A 31 4.05 10.34 -9.45
CA TRP A 31 4.77 9.51 -10.42
C TRP A 31 4.02 9.28 -11.75
N GLY A 32 2.68 9.43 -11.83
CA GLY A 32 2.00 9.13 -13.11
C GLY A 32 0.55 9.56 -13.30
N LEU A 33 -0.03 10.42 -12.46
CA LEU A 33 -1.49 10.55 -12.42
C LEU A 33 -2.13 11.22 -13.65
N GLU A 34 -1.40 12.04 -14.42
CA GLU A 34 -1.98 12.67 -15.63
C GLU A 34 -2.27 11.66 -16.76
N TYR A 35 -1.39 10.68 -16.98
CA TYR A 35 -1.63 9.63 -17.98
C TYR A 35 -2.43 8.47 -17.42
N ILE A 36 -2.29 8.14 -16.12
CA ILE A 36 -2.99 7.01 -15.51
C ILE A 36 -4.50 7.29 -15.44
N VAL A 37 -4.97 8.47 -15.01
CA VAL A 37 -6.42 8.76 -14.90
C VAL A 37 -7.12 8.76 -16.26
N VAL A 38 -6.44 9.22 -17.31
CA VAL A 38 -6.98 9.17 -18.69
C VAL A 38 -6.96 7.72 -19.21
N PHE A 39 -5.88 6.96 -19.05
CA PHE A 39 -5.84 5.53 -19.43
C PHE A 39 -6.80 4.65 -18.62
N SER A 40 -7.13 5.05 -17.39
CA SER A 40 -8.07 4.39 -16.48
C SER A 40 -9.47 4.29 -17.04
N PHE A 41 -9.90 5.29 -17.79
CA PHE A 41 -11.23 5.33 -18.40
C PHE A 41 -11.33 4.50 -19.68
N PHE A 42 -10.21 4.26 -20.38
CA PHE A 42 -10.23 3.69 -21.73
C PHE A 42 -9.79 2.21 -21.82
N ALA A 43 -9.05 1.67 -20.85
CA ALA A 43 -8.57 0.31 -20.89
C ALA A 43 -8.72 -0.39 -19.52
N PHE A 44 -9.79 -1.18 -19.35
CA PHE A 44 -10.08 -1.93 -18.12
C PHE A 44 -9.03 -3.02 -17.75
N VAL A 45 -7.96 -3.20 -18.54
CA VAL A 45 -7.02 -4.34 -18.45
C VAL A 45 -5.63 -3.96 -17.89
N PRO A 46 -5.00 -2.80 -18.20
CA PRO A 46 -3.68 -2.42 -17.66
C PRO A 46 -3.73 -1.77 -16.27
N LEU A 47 -4.93 -1.49 -15.75
CA LEU A 47 -5.14 -0.65 -14.57
C LEU A 47 -5.22 -1.40 -13.24
N ILE A 48 -5.41 -2.71 -13.29
CA ILE A 48 -5.49 -3.58 -12.11
C ILE A 48 -4.24 -3.44 -11.21
N PRO A 49 -3.00 -3.36 -11.73
CA PRO A 49 -1.83 -3.14 -10.90
C PRO A 49 -1.86 -1.79 -10.20
N PHE A 50 -2.39 -0.74 -10.85
CA PHE A 50 -2.44 0.61 -10.29
C PHE A 50 -3.52 0.75 -9.23
N LEU A 51 -4.67 0.10 -9.39
CA LEU A 51 -5.72 0.07 -8.37
C LEU A 51 -5.43 -0.94 -7.24
N ALA A 52 -4.60 -1.95 -7.47
CA ALA A 52 -4.36 -3.01 -6.50
C ALA A 52 -3.79 -2.50 -5.15
N PRO A 53 -2.79 -1.61 -5.10
CA PRO A 53 -2.31 -1.03 -3.85
C PRO A 53 -3.43 -0.34 -3.06
N PHE A 54 -4.41 0.26 -3.77
CA PHE A 54 -5.55 0.97 -3.19
C PHE A 54 -6.51 0.01 -2.47
N LEU A 55 -6.59 -1.22 -2.96
CA LEU A 55 -7.40 -2.28 -2.34
C LEU A 55 -6.70 -2.95 -1.14
N GLY A 56 -5.48 -2.54 -0.78
CA GLY A 56 -4.81 -3.00 0.44
C GLY A 56 -5.60 -2.68 1.72
N ILE A 57 -6.45 -1.66 1.69
CA ILE A 57 -7.35 -1.29 2.79
C ILE A 57 -8.35 -2.40 3.16
N LEU A 58 -8.56 -3.38 2.28
CA LEU A 58 -9.39 -4.56 2.54
C LEU A 58 -8.91 -5.39 3.75
N MET A 59 -7.64 -5.21 4.18
CA MET A 59 -7.11 -5.82 5.40
C MET A 59 -7.84 -5.42 6.70
N PHE A 60 -8.60 -4.33 6.70
CA PHE A 60 -9.37 -3.90 7.88
C PHE A 60 -10.73 -4.58 8.06
N PHE A 61 -11.20 -5.35 7.07
CA PHE A 61 -12.46 -6.08 7.22
C PHE A 61 -12.30 -7.29 8.13
N ASN A 62 -13.38 -7.68 8.83
CA ASN A 62 -13.38 -8.84 9.73
C ASN A 62 -13.57 -10.19 9.02
N ASN A 63 -13.37 -10.23 7.70
CA ASN A 63 -13.45 -11.46 6.92
C ASN A 63 -12.06 -11.94 6.52
N LYS A 64 -11.69 -13.16 6.92
CA LYS A 64 -10.39 -13.77 6.62
C LYS A 64 -10.05 -13.75 5.12
N LYS A 65 -11.04 -13.96 4.24
CA LYS A 65 -10.84 -13.89 2.78
C LYS A 65 -10.44 -12.48 2.35
N LEU A 66 -11.16 -11.45 2.81
CA LEU A 66 -10.86 -10.06 2.49
C LEU A 66 -9.50 -9.61 3.01
N VAL A 67 -9.10 -10.09 4.20
CA VAL A 67 -7.76 -9.79 4.76
C VAL A 67 -6.66 -10.36 3.88
N ILE A 68 -6.79 -11.62 3.44
CA ILE A 68 -5.82 -12.25 2.54
C ILE A 68 -5.80 -11.52 1.19
N THR A 69 -6.97 -11.22 0.62
CA THR A 69 -7.08 -10.49 -0.64
C THR A 69 -6.42 -9.11 -0.55
N GLY A 70 -6.69 -8.35 0.51
CA GLY A 70 -6.05 -7.04 0.74
C GLY A 70 -4.53 -7.14 0.86
N TYR A 71 -4.02 -8.18 1.55
CA TYR A 71 -2.58 -8.40 1.63
C TYR A 71 -1.97 -8.74 0.27
N LEU A 72 -2.55 -9.67 -0.49
CA LEU A 72 -2.06 -10.02 -1.83
C LEU A 72 -2.06 -8.80 -2.77
N LEU A 73 -3.08 -7.96 -2.68
CA LEU A 73 -3.16 -6.72 -3.44
C LEU A 73 -2.13 -5.68 -2.97
N SER A 74 -1.77 -5.65 -1.69
CA SER A 74 -0.67 -4.79 -1.19
C SER A 74 0.71 -5.21 -1.72
N LEU A 75 0.90 -6.49 -2.08
CA LEU A 75 2.17 -7.00 -2.62
C LEU A 75 2.44 -6.52 -4.05
N THR A 76 1.42 -6.06 -4.79
CA THR A 76 1.64 -5.49 -6.13
C THR A 76 2.50 -4.23 -6.06
N THR A 77 2.54 -3.54 -4.91
CA THR A 77 3.49 -2.46 -4.59
C THR A 77 4.96 -2.89 -4.78
N GLY A 78 5.29 -4.18 -4.69
CA GLY A 78 6.61 -4.71 -5.00
C GLY A 78 7.00 -4.52 -6.48
N ILE A 79 6.05 -4.60 -7.40
CA ILE A 79 6.28 -4.34 -8.83
C ILE A 79 6.66 -2.88 -9.04
N TYR A 80 5.95 -1.96 -8.38
CA TYR A 80 6.25 -0.53 -8.38
C TYR A 80 7.66 -0.25 -7.85
N LEU A 81 8.06 -0.91 -6.77
CA LEU A 81 9.40 -0.77 -6.20
C LEU A 81 10.49 -1.25 -7.16
N VAL A 82 10.31 -2.42 -7.79
CA VAL A 82 11.25 -2.93 -8.78
C VAL A 82 11.36 -1.99 -9.98
N ASN A 83 10.22 -1.46 -10.45
CA ASN A 83 10.19 -0.53 -11.57
C ASN A 83 10.87 0.79 -11.24
N ALA A 84 10.66 1.33 -10.03
CA ALA A 84 11.36 2.52 -9.55
C ALA A 84 12.87 2.26 -9.57
N LEU A 85 13.35 1.23 -8.87
CA LEU A 85 14.77 0.92 -8.75
C LEU A 85 15.48 0.65 -10.09
N ARG A 86 14.81 -0.04 -11.03
CA ARG A 86 15.39 -0.35 -12.35
C ARG A 86 15.45 0.83 -13.30
N SER A 87 14.52 1.78 -13.15
CA SER A 87 14.32 2.81 -14.15
C SER A 87 15.03 4.12 -13.82
N TYR A 88 15.91 4.19 -12.82
CA TYR A 88 16.59 5.45 -12.47
C TYR A 88 17.64 5.88 -13.53
N PRO A 89 17.59 7.12 -14.08
CA PRO A 89 16.54 8.13 -13.92
C PRO A 89 15.30 7.85 -14.79
N ILE A 90 14.11 7.96 -14.20
CA ILE A 90 12.85 7.44 -14.74
C ILE A 90 12.37 8.27 -15.93
N ARG A 91 12.66 7.81 -17.15
CA ARG A 91 12.19 8.45 -18.39
C ARG A 91 10.88 7.92 -18.95
N ILE A 92 10.41 6.75 -18.49
CA ILE A 92 9.43 5.99 -19.29
C ILE A 92 7.97 6.48 -19.07
N TYR A 93 7.68 7.27 -18.02
CA TYR A 93 6.29 7.66 -17.69
C TYR A 93 6.09 9.08 -17.12
N MET A 94 7.10 9.94 -17.15
CA MET A 94 7.04 11.28 -16.53
C MET A 94 6.64 12.37 -17.52
N SER A 95 5.52 13.08 -17.23
CA SER A 95 5.12 14.36 -17.83
C SER A 95 5.84 15.56 -17.20
N GLY A 96 6.82 15.33 -16.31
CA GLY A 96 7.60 16.36 -15.65
C GLY A 96 8.73 15.76 -14.80
N GLU A 97 9.82 16.50 -14.63
CA GLU A 97 10.98 16.07 -13.84
C GLU A 97 10.59 15.96 -12.35
N MET A 98 10.44 14.73 -11.84
CA MET A 98 10.29 14.48 -10.42
C MET A 98 11.63 14.75 -9.75
N THR A 99 11.65 15.53 -8.67
CA THR A 99 12.90 15.85 -7.97
C THR A 99 13.49 14.61 -7.29
N ASP A 100 14.81 14.59 -7.06
CA ASP A 100 15.47 13.48 -6.37
C ASP A 100 14.83 13.19 -4.99
N GLU A 101 14.40 14.24 -4.27
CA GLU A 101 13.70 14.11 -2.99
C GLU A 101 12.35 13.40 -3.13
N GLN A 102 11.57 13.76 -4.15
CA GLN A 102 10.28 13.13 -4.43
C GLN A 102 10.47 11.66 -4.82
N TYR A 103 11.51 11.36 -5.59
CA TYR A 103 11.85 10.00 -6.00
C TYR A 103 12.30 9.13 -4.82
N LEU A 104 13.15 9.66 -3.94
CA LEU A 104 13.49 9.00 -2.67
C LEU A 104 12.25 8.78 -1.80
N SER A 105 11.35 9.77 -1.72
CA SER A 105 10.09 9.66 -1.00
C SER A 105 9.20 8.54 -1.55
N LEU A 106 9.15 8.37 -2.87
CA LEU A 106 8.45 7.28 -3.54
C LEU A 106 9.05 5.91 -3.16
N ILE A 107 10.37 5.73 -3.26
CA ILE A 107 11.00 4.45 -2.86
C ILE A 107 10.70 4.15 -1.39
N LEU A 108 10.86 5.15 -0.52
CA LEU A 108 10.69 4.99 0.92
C LEU A 108 9.23 4.67 1.28
N SER A 109 8.26 5.29 0.61
CA SER A 109 6.84 5.00 0.81
C SER A 109 6.48 3.58 0.34
N LEU A 110 7.03 3.12 -0.79
CA LEU A 110 6.85 1.76 -1.32
C LEU A 110 7.37 0.69 -0.35
N VAL A 111 8.61 0.85 0.14
CA VAL A 111 9.23 -0.07 1.12
C VAL A 111 8.46 -0.06 2.43
N SER A 112 8.15 1.13 2.96
CA SER A 112 7.41 1.28 4.21
C SER A 112 6.03 0.62 4.12
N TYR A 113 5.34 0.78 2.99
CA TYR A 113 4.03 0.19 2.77
C TYR A 113 4.07 -1.34 2.76
N LEU A 114 5.05 -1.95 2.12
CA LEU A 114 5.21 -3.41 2.11
C LEU A 114 5.46 -3.98 3.51
N LEU A 115 6.31 -3.31 4.29
CA LEU A 115 6.61 -3.71 5.67
C LEU A 115 5.37 -3.60 6.57
N ILE A 116 4.71 -2.43 6.58
CA ILE A 116 3.55 -2.21 7.45
C ILE A 116 2.35 -3.07 7.04
N SER A 117 2.16 -3.33 5.73
CA SER A 117 1.13 -4.24 5.22
C SER A 117 1.35 -5.65 5.72
N THR A 118 2.59 -6.13 5.75
CA THR A 118 2.94 -7.46 6.26
C THR A 118 2.70 -7.56 7.77
N VAL A 119 3.11 -6.54 8.54
CA VAL A 119 2.83 -6.49 9.99
C VAL A 119 1.32 -6.45 10.26
N CYS A 120 0.57 -5.61 9.52
CA CYS A 120 -0.87 -5.50 9.61
C CYS A 120 -1.54 -6.85 9.32
N PHE A 121 -1.16 -7.53 8.24
CA PHE A 121 -1.66 -8.85 7.89
C PHE A 121 -1.46 -9.88 9.02
N ILE A 122 -0.24 -9.98 9.56
CA ILE A 122 0.07 -10.91 10.67
C ILE A 122 -0.81 -10.62 11.89
N CYS A 123 -0.96 -9.35 12.26
CA CYS A 123 -1.78 -8.95 13.40
C CYS A 123 -3.26 -9.27 13.18
N ARG A 124 -3.82 -8.92 12.01
CA ARG A 124 -5.22 -9.20 11.67
C ARG A 124 -5.50 -10.70 11.65
N MET A 125 -4.59 -11.51 11.10
CA MET A 125 -4.73 -12.98 11.10
C MET A 125 -4.71 -13.58 12.50
N LYS A 126 -3.87 -13.07 13.41
CA LYS A 126 -3.86 -13.50 14.82
C LYS A 126 -5.17 -13.15 15.53
N MET A 127 -5.70 -11.94 15.30
CA MET A 127 -6.98 -11.51 15.90
C MET A 127 -8.16 -12.35 15.40
N LEU A 128 -8.23 -12.61 14.09
CA LEU A 128 -9.30 -13.43 13.50
C LEU A 128 -9.27 -14.89 13.98
N LYS A 129 -8.07 -15.46 14.21
CA LYS A 129 -7.94 -16.81 14.79
C LYS A 129 -8.50 -16.86 16.22
N HIS A 130 -8.28 -15.80 17.02
CA HIS A 130 -8.78 -15.73 18.39
C HIS A 130 -10.31 -15.65 18.45
N HIS A 131 -10.93 -14.94 17.51
CA HIS A 131 -12.39 -14.85 17.41
C HIS A 131 -13.09 -16.12 16.89
N SER A 132 -12.38 -17.01 16.20
CA SER A 132 -12.96 -18.26 15.68
C SER A 132 -13.04 -19.40 16.72
N VAL A 133 -12.44 -19.23 17.90
CA VAL A 133 -12.37 -20.25 18.97
C VAL A 133 -13.39 -19.97 20.09
N ARG A 134 -14.18 -18.90 19.97
CA ARG A 134 -15.19 -18.48 20.93
C ARG A 134 -16.57 -18.55 20.30
#